data_AF-A0A3D0K091-F1
#
_entry.id   AF-A0A3D0K091-F1
#
_cell.length_a   1.000
_cell.length_b   1.000
_cell.length_c   1.000
_cell.angle_alpha   90.00
_cell.angle_beta   90.00
_cell.angle_gamma   90.00
#
_symmetry.space_group_name_H-M   'P 1'
#
loop_
_entity.id
_entity.type
_entity.pdbx_description
1 polymer ?
#
loop_
_entity_poly.entity_id
_entity_poly.type
_entity_poly.pdbx_seq_one_letter_code
_entity_poly.pdbx_strand_id
1 'polypeptide(L)'
;MPRAKESSIMLGADGPESLRDRRIDRSFRCVGCGYDLQGLEAMGVCPECGMSIRRSIRETIDPTVHSLPEIKSPATVAKGLRLFAWGMSVSVLGLIAGGVLQHQPLEWNDVFPFQPDTWPRSVRNMIAVGNVLFLVGILAACTTIVGLVWMRPLAVSQRTTRSARMLVRLFIGCGLWTIGLLLLFDRLPGTSFEVLASKALETRNKEVVIDTIMNRFLLELLPLVGGCIVLLGIRSFFGELGRRSREFRTATSKRQKVIDVLVAMGIWVVGALLQLIGAIERQSALVTLGTVVRFISGLLVVIGIVYLMMNLLWIARALASPPPRLTSLLTAAGRPGPSD
;
A
#
# COMPACT_ATOMS: atom_id res chain seq x y z
N MET A 1 -38.44 -14.45 -29.84
CA MET A 1 -37.16 -15.19 -29.70
C MET A 1 -37.24 -16.07 -28.46
N PRO A 2 -37.15 -17.40 -28.55
CA PRO A 2 -37.19 -18.25 -27.37
C PRO A 2 -35.93 -17.99 -26.56
N ARG A 3 -36.07 -17.52 -25.31
CA ARG A 3 -34.95 -17.42 -24.37
C ARG A 3 -34.29 -18.79 -24.32
N ALA A 4 -33.01 -18.87 -24.70
CA ALA A 4 -32.19 -20.05 -24.47
C ALA A 4 -32.47 -20.53 -23.04
N LYS A 5 -32.81 -21.81 -22.87
CA LYS A 5 -33.21 -22.43 -21.61
C LYS A 5 -32.07 -22.22 -20.62
N GLU A 6 -32.10 -21.11 -19.89
CA GLU A 6 -31.01 -20.71 -19.01
C GLU A 6 -30.83 -21.82 -17.98
N SER A 7 -29.60 -22.31 -17.86
CA SER A 7 -29.30 -23.39 -16.93
C SER A 7 -29.75 -22.95 -15.52
N SER A 8 -30.67 -23.72 -14.93
CA SER A 8 -31.08 -23.53 -13.54
C SER A 8 -29.95 -23.82 -12.56
N ILE A 9 -28.87 -24.42 -13.04
CA ILE A 9 -27.67 -24.71 -12.28
C ILE A 9 -26.76 -23.48 -12.28
N MET A 10 -26.32 -23.08 -11.09
CA MET A 10 -25.28 -22.07 -10.85
C MET A 10 -24.14 -22.70 -10.06
N LEU A 11 -22.90 -22.35 -10.41
CA LEU A 11 -21.74 -22.82 -9.68
C LEU A 11 -21.56 -22.00 -8.39
N GLY A 12 -21.75 -22.64 -7.25
CA GLY A 12 -21.45 -22.08 -5.94
C GLY A 12 -20.05 -22.46 -5.47
N ALA A 13 -19.74 -22.07 -4.24
CA ALA A 13 -18.52 -22.46 -3.54
C ALA A 13 -18.47 -23.96 -3.24
N ASP A 14 -19.62 -24.53 -2.87
CA ASP A 14 -19.76 -25.90 -2.37
C ASP A 14 -20.09 -26.90 -3.50
N GLY A 15 -20.16 -26.42 -4.75
CA GLY A 15 -20.48 -27.22 -5.93
C GLY A 15 -21.57 -26.58 -6.82
N PRO A 16 -22.05 -27.29 -7.86
CA PRO A 16 -23.19 -26.86 -8.64
C PRO A 16 -24.48 -26.92 -7.81
N GLU A 17 -25.23 -25.81 -7.76
CA GLU A 17 -26.51 -25.71 -7.06
C GLU A 17 -27.65 -25.39 -8.04
N SER A 18 -28.81 -26.01 -7.85
CA SER A 18 -30.02 -25.69 -8.62
C SER A 18 -30.76 -24.51 -7.98
N LEU A 19 -31.10 -23.51 -8.78
CA LEU A 19 -31.91 -22.35 -8.41
C LEU A 19 -33.43 -22.60 -8.57
N ARG A 20 -33.84 -23.71 -9.21
CA ARG A 20 -35.27 -24.04 -9.36
C ARG A 20 -35.91 -24.28 -8.01
N ASP A 21 -37.09 -23.71 -7.83
CA ASP A 21 -37.92 -23.87 -6.63
C ASP A 21 -37.22 -23.40 -5.34
N ARG A 22 -36.17 -22.58 -5.47
CA ARG A 22 -35.46 -21.94 -4.35
C ARG A 22 -35.89 -20.49 -4.25
N ARG A 23 -36.04 -20.00 -3.02
CA ARG A 23 -36.26 -18.59 -2.72
C ARG A 23 -35.03 -17.97 -2.08
N ILE A 24 -34.96 -16.65 -2.13
CA ILE A 24 -33.91 -15.89 -1.46
C ILE A 24 -34.20 -15.84 0.04
N ASP A 25 -33.32 -16.43 0.84
CA ASP A 25 -33.49 -16.54 2.29
C ASP A 25 -33.05 -15.26 3.04
N ARG A 26 -32.00 -14.61 2.53
CA ARG A 26 -31.38 -13.44 3.16
C ARG A 26 -31.52 -12.19 2.29
N SER A 27 -31.70 -11.05 2.94
CA SER A 27 -31.69 -9.74 2.28
C SER A 27 -30.41 -9.55 1.46
N PHE A 28 -30.59 -9.29 0.16
CA PHE A 28 -29.53 -8.81 -0.73
C PHE A 28 -30.16 -7.98 -1.86
N ARG A 29 -29.40 -7.00 -2.36
CA ARG A 29 -29.92 -5.97 -3.25
C ARG A 29 -29.78 -6.35 -4.72
N CYS A 30 -30.77 -5.96 -5.53
CA CYS A 30 -30.71 -6.03 -6.98
C CYS A 30 -29.56 -5.17 -7.52
N VAL A 31 -28.75 -5.72 -8.43
CA VAL A 31 -27.63 -4.99 -9.05
C VAL A 31 -28.08 -3.87 -10.00
N GLY A 32 -29.34 -3.90 -10.46
CA GLY A 32 -29.92 -2.89 -11.34
C GLY A 32 -30.43 -1.65 -10.59
N CYS A 33 -31.37 -1.86 -9.65
CA CYS A 33 -32.09 -0.77 -8.97
C CYS A 33 -31.87 -0.70 -7.44
N GLY A 34 -31.19 -1.68 -6.84
CA GLY A 34 -30.97 -1.73 -5.40
C GLY A 34 -32.12 -2.29 -4.55
N TYR A 35 -33.26 -2.70 -5.14
CA TYR A 35 -34.39 -3.33 -4.46
C TYR A 35 -33.98 -4.59 -3.69
N ASP A 36 -34.57 -4.83 -2.50
CA ASP A 36 -34.30 -6.02 -1.69
C ASP A 36 -34.98 -7.26 -2.28
N LEU A 37 -34.19 -8.27 -2.62
CA LEU A 37 -34.66 -9.49 -3.28
C LEU A 37 -35.06 -10.60 -2.30
N GLN A 38 -35.06 -10.35 -0.98
CA GLN A 38 -35.47 -11.34 0.02
C GLN A 38 -36.88 -11.89 -0.26
N GLY A 39 -37.05 -13.20 -0.07
CA GLY A 39 -38.33 -13.90 -0.23
C GLY A 39 -38.74 -14.20 -1.67
N LEU A 40 -38.10 -13.57 -2.67
CA LEU A 40 -38.39 -13.80 -4.08
C LEU A 40 -37.80 -15.13 -4.60
N GLU A 41 -38.32 -15.63 -5.71
CA GLU A 41 -37.79 -16.83 -6.36
C GLU A 41 -36.44 -16.57 -7.03
N ALA A 42 -35.46 -17.47 -6.84
CA ALA A 42 -34.09 -17.29 -7.33
C ALA A 42 -33.99 -17.27 -8.87
N MET A 43 -34.95 -17.89 -9.56
CA MET A 43 -35.08 -17.88 -11.03
C MET A 43 -35.95 -16.73 -11.56
N GLY A 44 -36.53 -15.91 -10.67
CA GLY A 44 -37.41 -14.80 -11.03
C GLY A 44 -36.68 -13.56 -11.57
N VAL A 45 -37.46 -12.50 -11.72
CA VAL A 45 -36.99 -11.16 -12.12
C VAL A 45 -37.29 -10.17 -10.99
N CYS A 46 -36.48 -9.11 -10.90
CA CYS A 46 -36.73 -8.02 -9.98
C CYS A 46 -38.03 -7.28 -10.36
N PRO A 47 -38.96 -7.06 -9.41
CA PRO A 47 -40.24 -6.41 -9.69
C PRO A 47 -40.09 -4.94 -10.11
N GLU A 48 -39.03 -4.27 -9.65
CA GLU A 48 -38.80 -2.85 -9.93
C GLU A 48 -38.19 -2.59 -11.31
N CYS A 49 -37.17 -3.35 -11.70
CA CYS A 49 -36.38 -3.06 -12.90
C CYS A 49 -36.34 -4.19 -13.93
N GLY A 50 -37.02 -5.31 -13.68
CA GLY A 50 -37.02 -6.48 -14.56
C GLY A 50 -35.68 -7.24 -14.65
N MET A 51 -34.65 -6.83 -13.90
CA MET A 51 -33.35 -7.49 -13.88
C MET A 51 -33.47 -8.93 -13.37
N SER A 52 -32.88 -9.92 -14.05
CA SER A 52 -32.89 -11.31 -13.58
C SER A 52 -32.24 -11.42 -12.19
N ILE A 53 -32.91 -12.09 -11.26
CA ILE A 53 -32.38 -12.32 -9.90
C ILE A 53 -31.07 -13.12 -9.96
N ARG A 54 -31.00 -14.12 -10.85
CA ARG A 54 -29.79 -14.88 -11.19
C ARG A 54 -28.56 -14.01 -11.47
N ARG A 55 -28.72 -12.92 -12.23
CA ARG A 55 -27.62 -11.98 -12.50
C ARG A 55 -27.18 -11.25 -11.23
N SER A 56 -28.13 -10.81 -10.40
CA SER A 56 -27.83 -10.19 -9.11
C SER A 56 -27.13 -11.16 -8.15
N ILE A 57 -27.55 -12.44 -8.12
CA ILE A 57 -26.86 -13.50 -7.36
C ILE A 57 -25.42 -13.65 -7.87
N ARG A 58 -25.23 -13.83 -9.19
CA ARG A 58 -23.90 -14.03 -9.80
C ARG A 58 -22.94 -12.88 -9.49
N GLU A 59 -23.43 -11.65 -9.44
CA GLU A 59 -22.62 -10.48 -9.11
C GLU A 59 -22.32 -10.36 -7.60
N THR A 60 -23.14 -10.98 -6.76
CA THR A 60 -23.02 -10.92 -5.30
C THR A 60 -22.13 -12.03 -4.75
N ILE A 61 -22.21 -13.23 -5.32
CA ILE A 61 -21.39 -14.38 -4.89
C ILE A 61 -19.99 -14.34 -5.52
N ASP A 62 -19.00 -14.92 -4.83
CA ASP A 62 -17.66 -15.15 -5.37
C ASP A 62 -17.19 -16.57 -5.05
N PRO A 63 -17.48 -17.56 -5.93
CA PRO A 63 -17.09 -18.95 -5.71
C PRO A 63 -15.58 -19.12 -5.52
N THR A 64 -14.77 -18.27 -6.17
CA THR A 64 -13.30 -18.32 -6.07
C THR A 64 -12.84 -18.07 -4.64
N VAL A 65 -13.43 -17.11 -3.91
CA VAL A 65 -13.01 -16.78 -2.54
C VAL A 65 -13.19 -17.95 -1.59
N HIS A 66 -14.29 -18.68 -1.74
CA HIS A 66 -14.63 -19.81 -0.87
C HIS A 66 -13.90 -21.10 -1.22
N SER A 67 -13.40 -21.23 -2.45
CA SER A 67 -12.50 -22.33 -2.83
C SER A 67 -11.08 -22.21 -2.22
N LEU A 68 -10.73 -21.03 -1.69
CA LEU A 68 -9.43 -20.78 -1.09
C LEU A 68 -9.38 -21.24 0.38
N PRO A 69 -8.20 -21.64 0.90
CA PRO A 69 -8.06 -22.08 2.29
C PRO A 69 -8.60 -21.07 3.30
N GLU A 70 -9.15 -21.52 4.42
CA GLU A 70 -9.70 -20.58 5.41
C GLU A 70 -8.59 -19.80 6.14
N ILE A 71 -8.83 -18.50 6.35
CA ILE A 71 -7.97 -17.64 7.17
C ILE A 71 -8.58 -17.59 8.56
N LYS A 72 -7.78 -17.91 9.58
CA LYS A 72 -8.18 -17.72 10.97
C LYS A 72 -8.38 -16.21 11.22
N SER A 73 -9.56 -15.81 11.69
CA SER A 73 -9.90 -14.40 12.01
C SER A 73 -9.64 -13.39 10.86
N PRO A 74 -10.35 -13.48 9.73
CA PRO A 74 -10.11 -12.61 8.56
C PRO A 74 -10.35 -11.12 8.86
N ALA A 75 -11.26 -10.81 9.78
CA ALA A 75 -11.51 -9.44 10.24
C ALA A 75 -10.30 -8.82 10.96
N THR A 76 -9.56 -9.59 11.77
CA THR A 76 -8.34 -9.12 12.44
C THR A 76 -7.24 -8.85 11.42
N VAL A 77 -7.07 -9.75 10.46
CA VAL A 77 -6.13 -9.56 9.34
C VAL A 77 -6.48 -8.31 8.54
N ALA A 78 -7.76 -8.08 8.25
CA ALA A 78 -8.23 -6.88 7.56
C ALA A 78 -7.92 -5.59 8.34
N LYS A 79 -8.13 -5.56 9.66
CA LYS A 79 -7.77 -4.43 10.51
C LYS A 79 -6.25 -4.18 10.49
N GLY A 80 -5.45 -5.23 10.64
CA GLY A 80 -3.99 -5.15 10.56
C GLY A 80 -3.51 -4.62 9.21
N LEU A 81 -4.11 -5.08 8.11
CA LEU A 81 -3.79 -4.63 6.76
C LEU A 81 -4.14 -3.15 6.53
N ARG A 82 -5.28 -2.68 7.04
CA ARG A 82 -5.65 -1.25 6.97
C ARG A 82 -4.68 -0.39 7.77
N LEU A 83 -4.35 -0.82 8.99
CA LEU A 83 -3.40 -0.11 9.84
C LEU A 83 -2.02 -0.04 9.18
N PHE A 84 -1.55 -1.15 8.60
CA PHE A 84 -0.32 -1.20 7.83
C PHE A 84 -0.34 -0.25 6.62
N ALA A 85 -1.40 -0.29 5.81
CA ALA A 85 -1.50 0.54 4.60
C ALA A 85 -1.53 2.04 4.95
N TRP A 86 -2.33 2.44 5.94
CA TRP A 86 -2.39 3.83 6.39
C TRP A 86 -1.09 4.27 7.07
N GLY A 87 -0.55 3.45 7.98
CA GLY A 87 0.71 3.74 8.65
C GLY A 87 1.87 3.92 7.67
N MET A 88 1.98 3.06 6.66
CA MET A 88 3.01 3.18 5.63
C MET A 88 2.79 4.41 4.75
N SER A 89 1.54 4.72 4.38
CA SER A 89 1.21 5.91 3.58
C SER A 89 1.60 7.20 4.32
N VAL A 90 1.19 7.32 5.58
CA VAL A 90 1.52 8.48 6.43
C VAL A 90 3.02 8.55 6.67
N SER A 91 3.69 7.40 6.86
CA SER A 91 5.14 7.36 7.04
C SER A 91 5.92 7.86 5.83
N VAL A 92 5.55 7.41 4.62
CA VAL A 92 6.16 7.88 3.37
C VAL A 92 5.89 9.36 3.14
N LEU A 93 4.65 9.82 3.37
CA LEU A 93 4.31 11.24 3.24
C LEU A 93 5.06 12.10 4.27
N GLY A 94 5.20 11.61 5.50
CA GLY A 94 5.98 12.27 6.55
C GLY A 94 7.46 12.39 6.21
N LEU A 95 8.07 11.35 5.64
CA LEU A 95 9.44 11.40 5.12
C LEU A 95 9.59 12.44 4.02
N ILE A 96 8.68 12.44 3.03
CA ILE A 96 8.79 13.31 1.86
C ILE A 96 8.47 14.76 2.23
N ALA A 97 7.32 15.03 2.84
CA ALA A 97 6.93 16.38 3.23
C ALA A 97 7.85 16.93 4.33
N GLY A 98 8.18 16.12 5.34
CA GLY A 98 9.13 16.48 6.38
C GLY A 98 10.50 16.79 5.81
N GLY A 99 11.06 15.89 4.99
CA GLY A 99 12.35 16.07 4.35
C GLY A 99 12.38 17.28 3.40
N VAL A 100 11.31 17.53 2.63
CA VAL A 100 11.19 18.72 1.79
C VAL A 100 11.20 19.98 2.66
N LEU A 101 10.40 20.08 3.72
CA LEU A 101 10.38 21.28 4.54
C LEU A 101 11.66 21.48 5.39
N GLN A 102 12.35 20.41 5.75
CA GLN A 102 13.63 20.44 6.48
C GLN A 102 14.85 20.75 5.59
N HIS A 103 14.81 20.34 4.31
CA HIS A 103 16.01 20.31 3.44
C HIS A 103 15.83 20.91 2.04
N GLN A 104 14.61 21.11 1.54
CA GLN A 104 14.32 21.64 0.19
C GLN A 104 13.95 23.11 0.05
N PRO A 105 13.68 23.94 1.09
CA PRO A 105 13.63 25.36 0.82
C PRO A 105 15.05 25.77 0.42
N LEU A 106 15.27 25.81 -0.90
CA LEU A 106 16.48 26.08 -1.68
C LEU A 106 17.71 26.44 -0.85
N GLU A 107 18.62 25.48 -0.65
CA GLU A 107 20.03 25.73 -0.34
C GLU A 107 20.26 26.92 0.61
N TRP A 108 19.68 26.91 1.81
CA TRP A 108 19.77 28.08 2.70
C TRP A 108 21.19 28.55 3.02
N ASN A 109 22.20 27.71 2.84
CA ASN A 109 23.60 28.11 2.97
C ASN A 109 24.11 29.03 1.85
N ASP A 110 23.51 29.00 0.66
CA ASP A 110 23.90 29.87 -0.45
C ASP A 110 23.28 31.28 -0.31
N VAL A 111 22.25 31.41 0.55
CA VAL A 111 21.54 32.68 0.81
C VAL A 111 21.79 33.23 2.22
N PHE A 112 21.98 32.36 3.22
CA PHE A 112 22.18 32.72 4.62
C PHE A 112 23.34 31.91 5.22
N PRO A 113 24.37 32.53 5.82
CA PRO A 113 25.42 31.79 6.51
C PRO A 113 24.84 30.90 7.62
N PHE A 114 25.48 29.76 7.88
CA PHE A 114 25.03 28.71 8.81
C PHE A 114 24.99 29.19 10.27
N GLN A 115 23.96 29.96 10.62
CA GLN A 115 23.66 30.39 11.98
C GLN A 115 22.14 30.24 12.21
N PRO A 116 21.68 29.11 12.78
CA PRO A 116 20.26 28.82 13.02
C PRO A 116 19.50 29.95 13.74
N ASP A 117 20.20 30.72 14.57
CA ASP A 117 19.63 31.84 15.33
C ASP A 117 19.32 33.07 14.45
N THR A 118 20.01 33.21 13.32
CA THR A 118 19.84 34.34 12.38
C THR A 118 18.76 34.11 11.32
N TRP A 119 18.24 32.89 11.25
CA TRP A 119 17.23 32.50 10.27
C TRP A 119 15.92 33.30 10.41
N PRO A 120 15.29 33.74 9.30
CA PRO A 120 13.96 34.36 9.36
C PRO A 120 12.93 33.49 10.10
N ARG A 121 11.91 34.12 10.71
CA ARG A 121 10.86 33.40 11.43
C ARG A 121 10.10 32.40 10.54
N SER A 122 9.81 32.76 9.29
CA SER A 122 9.12 31.91 8.31
C SER A 122 9.86 30.60 8.05
N VAL A 123 11.17 30.74 7.87
CA VAL A 123 12.20 29.71 7.67
C VAL A 123 12.23 28.77 8.89
N ARG A 124 12.40 29.28 10.11
CA ARG A 124 12.32 28.44 11.33
C ARG A 124 10.98 27.71 11.49
N ASN A 125 9.86 28.37 11.19
CA ASN A 125 8.54 27.77 11.28
C ASN A 125 8.39 26.59 10.29
N MET A 126 8.91 26.73 9.07
CA MET A 126 8.85 25.67 8.08
C MET A 126 9.65 24.43 8.50
N ILE A 127 10.85 24.61 9.06
CA ILE A 127 11.62 23.49 9.63
C ILE A 127 10.88 22.86 10.81
N ALA A 128 10.30 23.66 11.69
CA ALA A 128 9.53 23.13 12.82
C ALA A 128 8.35 22.26 12.34
N VAL A 129 7.61 22.73 11.32
CA VAL A 129 6.56 21.93 10.67
C VAL A 129 7.13 20.67 10.03
N GLY A 130 8.27 20.78 9.33
CA GLY A 130 8.97 19.64 8.75
C GLY A 130 9.35 18.57 9.79
N ASN A 131 9.91 18.99 10.93
CA ASN A 131 10.25 18.11 12.06
C ASN A 131 9.00 17.40 12.61
N VAL A 132 7.89 18.12 12.78
CA VAL A 132 6.63 17.52 13.24
C VAL A 132 6.12 16.49 12.23
N LEU A 133 6.12 16.81 10.93
CA LEU A 133 5.68 15.85 9.89
C LEU A 133 6.59 14.61 9.84
N PHE A 134 7.89 14.79 10.02
CA PHE A 134 8.84 13.68 10.07
C PHE A 134 8.61 12.78 11.28
N LEU A 135 8.39 13.37 12.47
CA LEU A 135 8.04 12.64 13.69
C LEU A 135 6.72 11.87 13.55
N VAL A 136 5.70 12.50 12.97
CA VAL A 136 4.44 11.82 12.62
C VAL A 136 4.72 10.65 11.68
N GLY A 137 5.64 10.80 10.73
CA GLY A 137 6.07 9.74 9.83
C GLY A 137 6.75 8.55 10.55
N ILE A 138 7.59 8.83 11.56
CA ILE A 138 8.22 7.81 12.41
C ILE A 138 7.18 7.08 13.25
N LEU A 139 6.29 7.81 13.92
CA LEU A 139 5.22 7.22 14.73
C LEU A 139 4.30 6.35 13.87
N ALA A 140 3.96 6.81 12.67
CA ALA A 140 3.20 6.03 11.70
C ALA A 140 3.95 4.76 11.26
N ALA A 141 5.27 4.81 11.08
CA ALA A 141 6.09 3.62 10.80
C ALA A 141 5.97 2.58 11.92
N CYS A 142 6.02 2.99 13.19
CA CYS A 142 5.83 2.10 14.34
C CYS A 142 4.45 1.41 14.31
N THR A 143 3.39 2.11 13.90
CA THR A 143 2.06 1.50 13.80
C THR A 143 1.98 0.40 12.72
N THR A 144 2.84 0.43 11.70
CA THR A 144 2.89 -0.63 10.68
C THR A 144 3.30 -1.97 11.28
N ILE A 145 4.21 -1.95 12.26
CA ILE A 145 4.67 -3.14 12.99
C ILE A 145 3.50 -3.74 13.78
N VAL A 146 2.69 -2.90 14.44
CA VAL A 146 1.46 -3.34 15.13
C VAL A 146 0.47 -3.96 14.13
N GLY A 147 0.30 -3.34 12.96
CA GLY A 147 -0.52 -3.88 11.87
C GLY A 147 -0.06 -5.28 11.43
N LEU A 148 1.26 -5.49 11.31
CA LEU A 148 1.85 -6.80 10.99
C LEU A 148 1.63 -7.84 12.09
N VAL A 149 1.65 -7.44 13.37
CA VAL A 149 1.31 -8.33 14.49
C VAL A 149 -0.14 -8.81 14.40
N TRP A 150 -1.08 -7.95 14.03
CA TRP A 150 -2.48 -8.34 13.82
C TRP A 150 -2.68 -9.23 12.59
N MET A 151 -1.74 -9.22 11.64
CA MET A 151 -1.75 -10.12 10.49
C MET A 151 -1.16 -11.51 10.77
N ARG A 152 -0.63 -11.78 11.98
CA ARG A 152 -0.10 -13.11 12.39
C ARG A 152 -1.02 -14.31 12.11
N PRO A 153 -2.37 -14.23 12.20
CA PRO A 153 -3.23 -15.36 11.87
C PRO A 153 -3.05 -15.91 10.43
N LEU A 154 -2.50 -15.11 9.50
CA LEU A 154 -2.12 -15.57 8.17
C LEU A 154 -1.03 -16.66 8.21
N ALA A 155 -0.05 -16.54 9.12
CA ALA A 155 1.05 -17.49 9.26
C ALA A 155 0.63 -18.83 9.86
N VAL A 156 -0.46 -18.84 10.65
CA VAL A 156 -0.95 -20.02 11.39
C VAL A 156 -2.04 -20.78 10.61
N SER A 157 -2.38 -20.32 9.40
CA SER A 157 -3.28 -21.04 8.50
C SER A 157 -2.59 -22.29 7.93
N GLN A 158 -3.32 -23.41 7.85
CA GLN A 158 -2.80 -24.79 7.77
C GLN A 158 -1.92 -25.15 6.56
N ARG A 159 -1.58 -24.22 5.64
CA ARG A 159 -0.89 -24.61 4.40
C ARG A 159 0.03 -23.62 3.70
N THR A 160 0.70 -22.66 4.36
CA THR A 160 1.71 -21.85 3.65
C THR A 160 2.88 -21.32 4.50
N THR A 161 4.03 -22.00 4.43
CA THR A 161 5.36 -21.42 4.76
C THR A 161 5.63 -20.11 3.99
N ARG A 162 4.94 -19.90 2.86
CA ARG A 162 4.96 -18.68 2.07
C ARG A 162 4.41 -17.46 2.83
N SER A 163 3.30 -17.62 3.56
CA SER A 163 2.65 -16.51 4.29
C SER A 163 3.52 -16.05 5.47
N ALA A 164 4.15 -16.99 6.18
CA ALA A 164 5.13 -16.68 7.22
C ALA A 164 6.34 -15.92 6.66
N ARG A 165 6.96 -16.41 5.57
CA ARG A 165 8.09 -15.73 4.91
C ARG A 165 7.74 -14.33 4.42
N MET A 166 6.53 -14.14 3.92
CA MET A 166 6.02 -12.83 3.51
C MET A 166 5.93 -11.86 4.70
N LEU A 167 5.33 -12.29 5.82
CA LEU A 167 5.25 -11.46 7.02
C LEU A 167 6.63 -11.12 7.57
N VAL A 168 7.54 -12.10 7.63
CA VAL A 168 8.94 -11.87 8.05
C VAL A 168 9.61 -10.80 7.19
N ARG A 169 9.47 -10.87 5.86
CA ARG A 169 9.99 -9.84 4.95
C ARG A 169 9.40 -8.47 5.27
N LEU A 170 8.08 -8.38 5.47
CA LEU A 170 7.43 -7.12 5.84
C LEU A 170 7.94 -6.58 7.18
N PHE A 171 8.13 -7.43 8.20
CA PHE A 171 8.70 -7.03 9.49
C PHE A 171 10.12 -6.49 9.35
N ILE A 172 10.99 -7.20 8.62
CA ILE A 172 12.37 -6.76 8.38
C ILE A 172 12.36 -5.42 7.64
N GLY A 173 11.57 -5.31 6.57
CA GLY A 173 11.46 -4.09 5.78
C GLY A 173 10.95 -2.90 6.60
N CYS A 174 9.91 -3.08 7.40
CA CYS A 174 9.36 -2.02 8.27
C CYS A 174 10.33 -1.65 9.40
N GLY A 175 11.06 -2.63 9.95
CA GLY A 175 12.10 -2.39 10.95
C GLY A 175 13.23 -1.53 10.38
N LEU A 176 13.78 -1.92 9.23
CA LEU A 176 14.82 -1.15 8.54
C LEU A 176 14.34 0.23 8.10
N TRP A 177 13.10 0.34 7.62
CA TRP A 177 12.47 1.62 7.31
C TRP A 177 12.42 2.53 8.54
N THR A 178 11.92 2.02 9.66
CA THR A 178 11.76 2.79 10.91
C THR A 178 13.11 3.22 11.48
N ILE A 179 14.09 2.32 11.52
CA ILE A 179 15.47 2.63 11.94
C ILE A 179 16.08 3.67 11.02
N GLY A 180 15.89 3.52 9.70
CA GLY A 180 16.31 4.50 8.71
C GLY A 180 15.74 5.89 8.99
N LEU A 181 14.43 5.99 9.23
CA LEU A 181 13.80 7.27 9.57
C LEU A 181 14.36 7.86 10.88
N LEU A 182 14.56 7.06 11.92
CA LEU A 182 15.13 7.55 13.19
C LEU A 182 16.53 8.14 12.99
N LEU A 183 17.38 7.48 12.19
CA LEU A 183 18.72 7.97 11.88
C LEU A 183 18.70 9.19 10.93
N LEU A 184 17.69 9.32 10.09
CA LEU A 184 17.49 10.51 9.25
C LEU A 184 17.00 11.72 10.05
N PHE A 185 16.24 11.50 11.13
CA PHE A 185 15.65 12.57 11.92
C PHE A 185 16.68 13.42 12.68
N ASP A 186 17.78 12.78 13.11
CA ASP A 186 18.87 13.45 13.85
C ASP A 186 19.75 14.36 12.95
N ARG A 187 19.38 14.51 11.68
CA ARG A 187 20.15 15.33 10.73
C ARG A 187 19.97 16.82 10.98
N LEU A 188 21.08 17.55 10.92
CA LEU A 188 21.08 19.01 10.90
C LEU A 188 20.27 19.53 9.69
N PRO A 189 19.23 20.36 9.92
CA PRO A 189 18.42 20.91 8.85
C PRO A 189 19.25 21.83 7.95
N GLY A 190 18.85 21.97 6.68
CA GLY A 190 19.53 22.84 5.71
C GLY A 190 20.91 22.37 5.22
N THR A 191 21.38 21.17 5.60
CA THR A 191 22.63 20.60 5.06
C THR A 191 22.39 19.93 3.70
N SER A 192 22.74 20.62 2.61
CA SER A 192 22.79 20.02 1.26
C SER A 192 24.05 19.18 1.09
N PHE A 193 24.03 18.26 0.12
CA PHE A 193 25.17 17.41 -0.19
C PHE A 193 26.39 18.21 -0.66
N GLU A 194 26.13 19.28 -1.43
CA GLU A 194 27.13 20.21 -1.95
C GLU A 194 27.80 21.02 -0.83
N VAL A 195 27.04 21.54 0.13
CA VAL A 195 27.60 22.29 1.27
C VAL A 195 28.39 21.38 2.21
N LEU A 196 27.92 20.15 2.41
CA LEU A 196 28.65 19.18 3.22
C LEU A 196 29.97 18.83 2.54
N ALA A 197 29.95 18.62 1.23
CA ALA A 197 31.15 18.34 0.44
C ALA A 197 32.11 19.54 0.42
N SER A 198 31.63 20.77 0.26
CA SER A 198 32.48 21.96 0.27
C SER A 198 33.18 22.16 1.61
N LYS A 199 32.43 22.10 2.72
CA LYS A 199 33.00 22.18 4.09
C LYS A 199 33.98 21.06 4.40
N ALA A 200 33.67 19.84 3.95
CA ALA A 200 34.57 18.71 4.15
C ALA A 200 35.84 18.86 3.28
N LEU A 201 35.73 19.37 2.06
CA LEU A 201 36.90 19.62 1.21
C LEU A 201 37.81 20.75 1.75
N GLU A 202 37.32 21.63 2.62
CA GLU A 202 38.12 22.66 3.30
C GLU A 202 39.06 22.08 4.36
N THR A 203 38.72 20.96 5.02
CA THR A 203 39.54 20.37 6.11
C THR A 203 40.88 19.78 5.65
N ARG A 204 41.22 19.84 4.35
CA ARG A 204 42.41 19.24 3.67
C ARG A 204 42.66 17.74 3.92
N ASN A 205 41.94 17.11 4.84
CA ASN A 205 42.04 15.70 5.17
C ASN A 205 41.03 14.89 4.35
N LYS A 206 41.52 14.23 3.29
CA LYS A 206 40.70 13.43 2.35
C LYS A 206 39.91 12.31 3.04
N GLU A 207 40.43 11.72 4.12
CA GLU A 207 39.74 10.63 4.83
C GLU A 207 38.48 11.12 5.52
N VAL A 208 38.56 12.28 6.17
CA VAL A 208 37.42 12.93 6.83
C VAL A 208 36.34 13.33 5.82
N VAL A 209 36.75 13.74 4.62
CA VAL A 209 35.83 14.08 3.52
C VAL A 209 35.05 12.87 3.06
N ILE A 210 35.76 11.80 2.74
CA ILE A 210 35.15 10.57 2.21
C ILE A 210 34.22 9.97 3.26
N ASP A 211 34.63 9.91 4.53
CA ASP A 211 33.81 9.36 5.61
C ASP A 211 32.52 10.18 5.82
N THR A 212 32.62 11.50 5.91
CA THR A 212 31.47 12.38 6.14
C THR A 212 30.44 12.29 5.00
N ILE A 213 30.92 12.33 3.76
CA ILE A 213 30.06 12.25 2.57
C ILE A 213 29.46 10.84 2.42
N MET A 214 30.25 9.79 2.67
CA MET A 214 29.78 8.41 2.50
C MET A 214 28.81 7.98 3.57
N ASN A 215 29.05 8.35 4.83
CA ASN A 215 28.11 8.10 5.91
C ASN A 215 26.76 8.78 5.62
N ARG A 216 26.77 10.01 5.09
CA ARG A 216 25.54 10.71 4.68
C ARG A 216 24.77 9.93 3.62
N PHE A 217 25.46 9.46 2.57
CA PHE A 217 24.87 8.67 1.49
C PHE A 217 24.28 7.35 1.99
N LEU A 218 25.05 6.59 2.79
CA LEU A 218 24.62 5.31 3.35
C LEU A 218 23.37 5.44 4.23
N LEU A 219 23.28 6.51 5.02
CA LEU A 219 22.09 6.80 5.83
C LEU A 219 20.85 7.10 4.98
N GLU A 220 20.99 7.68 3.77
CA GLU A 220 19.85 7.88 2.85
C GLU A 220 19.37 6.58 2.22
N LEU A 221 20.28 5.63 1.99
CA LEU A 221 19.93 4.35 1.40
C LEU A 221 19.20 3.42 2.37
N LEU A 222 19.41 3.56 3.68
CA LEU A 222 18.83 2.64 4.66
C LEU A 222 17.28 2.55 4.61
N PRO A 223 16.52 3.66 4.66
CA PRO A 223 15.07 3.59 4.50
C PRO A 223 14.68 3.09 3.11
N LEU A 224 15.47 3.39 2.07
CA LEU A 224 15.21 2.88 0.72
C LEU A 224 15.30 1.34 0.67
N VAL A 225 16.32 0.75 1.29
CA VAL A 225 16.47 -0.71 1.41
C VAL A 225 15.27 -1.31 2.16
N GLY A 226 14.88 -0.70 3.29
CA GLY A 226 13.67 -1.10 4.03
C GLY A 226 12.42 -1.06 3.15
N GLY A 227 12.22 0.04 2.41
CA GLY A 227 11.12 0.24 1.47
C GLY A 227 11.09 -0.79 0.34
N CYS A 228 12.25 -1.10 -0.25
CA CYS A 228 12.37 -2.16 -1.27
C CYS A 228 11.95 -3.53 -0.73
N ILE A 229 12.38 -3.88 0.49
CA ILE A 229 12.00 -5.13 1.15
C ILE A 229 10.49 -5.15 1.45
N VAL A 230 9.91 -4.03 1.92
CA VAL A 230 8.46 -3.89 2.12
C VAL A 230 7.71 -4.11 0.81
N LEU A 231 8.14 -3.47 -0.28
CA LEU A 231 7.53 -3.62 -1.60
C LEU A 231 7.58 -5.07 -2.10
N LEU A 232 8.72 -5.76 -1.95
CA LEU A 232 8.83 -7.18 -2.28
C LEU A 232 7.91 -8.07 -1.40
N GLY A 233 7.72 -7.69 -0.14
CA GLY A 233 6.72 -8.26 0.76
C GLY A 233 5.29 -8.07 0.22
N ILE A 234 4.93 -6.85 -0.16
CA ILE A 234 3.63 -6.48 -0.75
C ILE A 234 3.39 -7.23 -2.07
N ARG A 235 4.41 -7.40 -2.92
CA ARG A 235 4.32 -8.20 -4.15
C ARG A 235 3.91 -9.64 -3.85
N SER A 236 4.54 -10.23 -2.84
CA SER A 236 4.21 -11.59 -2.39
C SER A 236 2.78 -11.65 -1.83
N PHE A 237 2.39 -10.61 -1.09
CA PHE A 237 1.05 -10.45 -0.53
C PHE A 237 -0.05 -10.39 -1.59
N PHE A 238 0.14 -9.62 -2.65
CA PHE A 238 -0.81 -9.57 -3.75
C PHE A 238 -0.97 -10.90 -4.48
N GLY A 239 0.10 -11.69 -4.58
CA GLY A 239 0.00 -13.05 -5.14
C GLY A 239 -0.88 -13.97 -4.28
N GLU A 240 -0.81 -13.84 -2.96
CA GLU A 240 -1.54 -14.71 -2.04
C GLU A 240 -2.98 -14.24 -1.78
N LEU A 241 -3.13 -13.00 -1.30
CA LEU A 241 -4.40 -12.45 -0.84
C LEU A 241 -5.16 -11.66 -1.91
N GLY A 242 -4.48 -11.21 -2.96
CA GLY A 242 -5.15 -10.57 -4.10
C GLY A 242 -6.21 -11.46 -4.75
N ARG A 243 -6.03 -12.78 -4.69
CA ARG A 243 -7.02 -13.77 -5.17
C ARG A 243 -8.37 -13.69 -4.44
N ARG A 244 -8.42 -13.11 -3.23
CA ARG A 244 -9.64 -12.99 -2.42
C ARG A 244 -10.43 -11.71 -2.67
N SER A 245 -9.89 -10.77 -3.43
CA SER A 245 -10.57 -9.51 -3.74
C SER A 245 -11.01 -9.51 -5.20
N ARG A 246 -12.32 -9.56 -5.44
CA ARG A 246 -12.89 -9.47 -6.78
C ARG A 246 -12.44 -8.20 -7.48
N GLU A 247 -12.48 -7.06 -6.79
CA GLU A 247 -12.01 -5.75 -7.27
C GLU A 247 -10.55 -5.81 -7.73
N PHE A 248 -9.68 -6.45 -6.95
CA PHE A 248 -8.27 -6.61 -7.32
C PHE A 248 -8.07 -7.53 -8.53
N ARG A 249 -8.88 -8.59 -8.66
CA ARG A 249 -8.80 -9.54 -9.79
C ARG A 249 -9.28 -8.92 -11.11
N THR A 250 -10.31 -8.08 -11.08
CA THR A 250 -10.91 -7.50 -12.28
C THR A 250 -10.24 -6.19 -12.72
N ALA A 251 -9.50 -5.53 -11.84
CA ALA A 251 -8.74 -4.32 -12.13
C ALA A 251 -7.47 -4.61 -12.96
N THR A 252 -7.61 -4.90 -14.26
CA THR A 252 -6.47 -5.13 -15.16
C THR A 252 -5.68 -3.86 -15.47
N SER A 253 -6.36 -2.74 -15.75
CA SER A 253 -5.72 -1.45 -16.09
C SER A 253 -5.28 -0.61 -14.89
N LYS A 254 -5.93 -0.78 -13.72
CA LYS A 254 -5.64 0.00 -12.50
C LYS A 254 -4.59 -0.65 -11.58
N ARG A 255 -4.00 -1.78 -11.99
CA ARG A 255 -3.04 -2.53 -11.16
C ARG A 255 -1.63 -1.97 -11.33
N GLN A 256 -1.20 -1.14 -10.39
CA GLN A 256 0.21 -0.76 -10.28
C GLN A 256 1.08 -2.00 -10.00
N LYS A 257 2.09 -2.24 -10.83
CA LYS A 257 3.05 -3.33 -10.57
C LYS A 257 4.09 -2.82 -9.58
N VAL A 258 4.38 -3.64 -8.59
CA VAL A 258 5.44 -3.37 -7.62
C VAL A 258 6.80 -3.16 -8.30
N ILE A 259 7.05 -3.86 -9.42
CA ILE A 259 8.32 -3.76 -10.13
C ILE A 259 8.54 -2.36 -10.70
N ASP A 260 7.49 -1.68 -11.16
CA ASP A 260 7.59 -0.34 -11.73
C ASP A 260 8.01 0.67 -10.64
N VAL A 261 7.51 0.49 -9.41
CA VAL A 261 7.91 1.31 -8.26
C VAL A 261 9.36 1.02 -7.85
N LEU A 262 9.78 -0.24 -7.86
CA LEU A 262 11.18 -0.61 -7.58
C LEU A 262 12.14 -0.05 -8.63
N VAL A 263 11.75 -0.03 -9.91
CA VAL A 263 12.52 0.59 -10.99
C VAL A 263 12.65 2.09 -10.75
N ALA A 264 11.55 2.77 -10.42
CA ALA A 264 11.60 4.20 -10.08
C ALA A 264 12.50 4.50 -8.86
N MET A 265 12.49 3.63 -7.83
CA MET A 265 13.44 3.72 -6.71
C MET A 265 14.89 3.50 -7.16
N GLY A 266 15.14 2.58 -8.10
CA GLY A 266 16.47 2.38 -8.68
C GLY A 266 16.97 3.62 -9.43
N ILE A 267 16.12 4.25 -10.23
CA ILE A 267 16.45 5.51 -10.93
C ILE A 267 16.72 6.64 -9.91
N TRP A 268 15.97 6.66 -8.81
CA TRP A 268 16.22 7.59 -7.71
C TRP A 268 17.63 7.42 -7.12
N VAL A 269 18.11 6.18 -6.93
CA VAL A 269 19.48 5.91 -6.47
C VAL A 269 20.50 6.39 -7.49
N VAL A 270 20.25 6.21 -8.79
CA VAL A 270 21.13 6.76 -9.85
C VAL A 270 21.25 8.27 -9.71
N GLY A 271 20.13 8.98 -9.51
CA GLY A 271 20.16 10.42 -9.24
C GLY A 271 20.96 10.79 -7.97
N ALA A 272 20.87 9.97 -6.91
CA ALA A 272 21.66 10.15 -5.69
C ALA A 272 23.17 9.94 -5.93
N LEU A 273 23.55 8.96 -6.75
CA LEU A 273 24.93 8.73 -7.16
C LEU A 273 25.48 9.88 -8.01
N LEU A 274 24.68 10.42 -8.94
CA LEU A 274 25.06 11.59 -9.73
C LEU A 274 25.34 12.81 -8.84
N GLN A 275 24.51 13.04 -7.82
CA GLN A 275 24.77 14.10 -6.83
C GLN A 275 26.06 13.86 -6.05
N LEU A 276 26.30 12.62 -5.62
CA LEU A 276 27.53 12.24 -4.89
C LEU A 276 28.78 12.49 -5.75
N ILE A 277 28.79 11.99 -6.99
CA ILE A 277 29.91 12.16 -7.92
C ILE A 277 30.11 13.65 -8.25
N GLY A 278 29.02 14.37 -8.53
CA GLY A 278 29.07 15.80 -8.83
C GLY A 278 29.63 16.62 -7.68
N ALA A 279 29.29 16.28 -6.44
CA ALA A 279 29.81 16.94 -5.25
C ALA A 279 31.32 16.66 -5.04
N ILE A 280 31.78 15.42 -5.28
CA ILE A 280 33.19 15.05 -5.18
C ILE A 280 34.02 15.75 -6.26
N GLU A 281 33.54 15.74 -7.50
CA GLU A 281 34.22 16.30 -8.68
C GLU A 281 34.02 17.83 -8.83
N ARG A 282 33.26 18.46 -7.94
CA ARG A 282 32.89 19.89 -7.99
C ARG A 282 32.20 20.29 -9.29
N GLN A 283 31.36 19.41 -9.83
CA GLN A 283 30.59 19.64 -11.04
C GLN A 283 29.12 19.92 -10.68
N SER A 284 28.78 21.20 -10.53
CA SER A 284 27.41 21.65 -10.19
C SER A 284 26.36 21.13 -11.17
N ALA A 285 26.66 21.08 -12.47
CA ALA A 285 25.77 20.54 -13.49
C ALA A 285 25.35 19.08 -13.20
N LEU A 286 26.26 18.25 -12.69
CA LEU A 286 25.99 16.85 -12.36
C LEU A 286 25.14 16.73 -11.09
N VAL A 287 25.35 17.61 -10.11
CA VAL A 287 24.52 17.74 -8.91
C VAL A 287 23.10 18.17 -9.27
N THR A 288 22.94 19.17 -10.13
CA THR A 288 21.63 19.63 -10.64
C THR A 288 20.90 18.51 -11.38
N LEU A 289 21.58 17.82 -12.29
CA LEU A 289 21.01 16.69 -13.03
C LEU A 289 20.52 15.59 -12.07
N GLY A 290 21.35 15.19 -11.10
CA GLY A 290 20.97 14.20 -10.10
C GLY A 290 19.77 14.62 -9.26
N THR A 291 19.67 15.92 -8.93
CA THR A 291 18.52 16.50 -8.21
C THR A 291 17.22 16.39 -9.01
N VAL A 292 17.25 16.77 -10.29
CA VAL A 292 16.10 16.66 -11.19
C VAL A 292 15.65 15.20 -11.33
N VAL A 293 16.61 14.27 -11.54
CA VAL A 293 16.32 12.83 -11.66
C VAL A 293 15.66 12.29 -10.39
N ARG A 294 16.19 12.64 -9.20
CA ARG A 294 15.61 12.25 -7.91
C ARG A 294 14.21 12.82 -7.71
N PHE A 295 14.00 14.08 -8.07
CA PHE A 295 12.70 14.72 -7.92
C PHE A 295 11.62 14.02 -8.76
N ILE A 296 11.88 13.85 -10.06
CA ILE A 296 10.95 13.19 -10.99
C ILE A 296 10.69 11.74 -10.56
N SER A 297 11.76 11.00 -10.25
CA SER A 297 11.63 9.60 -9.82
C SER A 297 10.93 9.47 -8.47
N GLY A 298 11.15 10.42 -7.56
CA GLY A 298 10.43 10.52 -6.28
C GLY A 298 8.93 10.70 -6.47
N LEU A 299 8.51 11.57 -7.39
CA LEU A 299 7.09 11.74 -7.73
C LEU A 299 6.46 10.44 -8.27
N LEU A 300 7.16 9.74 -9.16
CA LEU A 300 6.70 8.45 -9.69
C LEU A 300 6.58 7.38 -8.59
N VAL A 301 7.53 7.35 -7.64
CA VAL A 301 7.47 6.47 -6.47
C VAL A 301 6.25 6.79 -5.61
N VAL A 302 5.97 8.07 -5.33
CA VAL A 302 4.77 8.49 -4.57
C VAL A 302 3.49 8.02 -5.23
N ILE A 303 3.34 8.30 -6.54
CA ILE A 303 2.17 7.88 -7.31
C ILE A 303 2.02 6.36 -7.23
N GLY A 304 3.11 5.62 -7.47
CA GLY A 304 3.14 4.17 -7.38
C GLY A 304 2.70 3.65 -6.01
N ILE A 305 3.23 4.23 -4.92
CA ILE A 305 2.87 3.85 -3.55
C ILE A 305 1.38 4.09 -3.29
N VAL A 306 0.83 5.25 -3.69
CA VAL A 306 -0.60 5.54 -3.50
C VAL A 306 -1.49 4.48 -4.13
N TYR A 307 -1.20 4.08 -5.38
CA TYR A 307 -1.94 3.01 -6.05
C TYR A 307 -1.78 1.64 -5.35
N LEU A 308 -0.57 1.30 -4.91
CA LEU A 308 -0.32 0.06 -4.16
C LEU A 308 -1.09 0.04 -2.83
N MET A 309 -1.16 1.16 -2.11
CA MET A 309 -1.90 1.28 -0.86
C MET A 309 -3.40 1.15 -1.09
N MET A 310 -3.94 1.76 -2.15
CA MET A 310 -5.35 1.60 -2.52
C MET A 310 -5.70 0.14 -2.82
N ASN A 311 -4.81 -0.58 -3.52
CA ASN A 311 -4.96 -2.02 -3.78
C ASN A 311 -4.99 -2.85 -2.48
N LEU A 312 -4.15 -2.52 -1.49
CA LEU A 312 -4.16 -3.19 -0.18
C LEU A 312 -5.48 -2.92 0.57
N LEU A 313 -6.04 -1.72 0.47
CA LEU A 313 -7.32 -1.37 1.08
C LEU A 313 -8.50 -2.13 0.44
N TRP A 314 -8.51 -2.34 -0.87
CA TRP A 314 -9.50 -3.20 -1.54
C TRP A 314 -9.45 -4.64 -1.03
N ILE A 315 -8.24 -5.19 -0.86
CA ILE A 315 -8.05 -6.52 -0.27
C ILE A 315 -8.53 -6.54 1.18
N ALA A 316 -8.22 -5.51 1.97
CA ALA A 316 -8.66 -5.41 3.35
C ALA A 316 -10.19 -5.35 3.49
N ARG A 317 -10.88 -4.68 2.56
CA ARG A 317 -12.36 -4.64 2.52
C ARG A 317 -12.92 -6.03 2.22
N ALA A 318 -12.40 -6.71 1.21
CA ALA A 318 -12.83 -8.06 0.86
C ALA A 318 -12.62 -9.08 2.00
N LEU A 319 -11.56 -8.93 2.80
CA LEU A 319 -11.32 -9.77 3.97
C LEU A 319 -12.25 -9.46 5.16
N ALA A 320 -12.61 -8.19 5.36
CA ALA A 320 -13.50 -7.80 6.45
C ALA A 320 -14.96 -8.20 6.22
N SER A 321 -15.37 -8.22 4.95
CA SER A 321 -16.74 -8.50 4.53
C SER A 321 -16.70 -9.50 3.35
N PRO A 322 -16.43 -10.78 3.63
CA PRO A 322 -16.36 -11.78 2.56
C PRO A 322 -17.73 -11.90 1.88
N PRO A 323 -17.75 -12.17 0.56
CA PRO A 323 -19.00 -12.38 -0.16
C PRO A 323 -19.76 -13.59 0.41
N PRO A 324 -21.10 -13.59 0.33
CA PRO A 324 -21.90 -14.70 0.82
C PRO A 324 -21.75 -15.95 -0.07
N ARG A 325 -21.91 -17.14 0.54
CA ARG A 325 -22.00 -18.39 -0.22
C ARG A 325 -23.36 -18.49 -0.90
N LEU A 326 -23.40 -19.17 -2.05
CA LEU A 326 -24.65 -19.39 -2.78
C LEU A 326 -25.69 -20.15 -1.92
N THR A 327 -25.29 -21.26 -1.30
CA THR A 327 -26.08 -22.00 -0.30
C THR A 327 -26.69 -21.10 0.78
N SER A 328 -25.96 -20.09 1.26
CA SER A 328 -26.43 -19.19 2.34
C SER A 328 -27.42 -18.12 1.88
N LEU A 329 -27.56 -17.91 0.57
CA LEU A 329 -28.53 -16.97 -0.01
C LEU A 329 -29.86 -17.65 -0.36
N LEU A 330 -29.89 -18.98 -0.45
CA LEU A 330 -31.03 -19.74 -0.92
C LEU A 330 -31.69 -20.52 0.22
N THR A 331 -33.03 -20.55 0.27
CA THR A 331 -33.79 -21.42 1.19
C THR A 331 -33.37 -22.88 1.02
N ALA A 332 -33.47 -23.75 2.03
CA ALA A 332 -33.15 -25.18 1.83
C ALA A 332 -34.05 -25.82 0.75
N ALA A 333 -33.50 -26.74 -0.06
CA ALA A 333 -34.29 -27.49 -1.04
C ALA A 333 -35.44 -28.23 -0.33
N GLY A 334 -36.68 -27.91 -0.68
CA GLY A 334 -37.86 -28.62 -0.18
C GLY A 334 -38.58 -28.03 1.04
N ARG A 335 -38.25 -26.81 1.52
CA ARG A 335 -39.15 -26.10 2.44
C ARG A 335 -40.12 -25.20 1.64
N PRO A 336 -41.44 -25.46 1.65
CA PRO A 336 -42.40 -24.44 1.29
C PRO A 336 -42.17 -23.24 2.23
N GLY A 337 -42.16 -22.03 1.67
CA GLY A 337 -42.00 -20.81 2.46
C GLY A 337 -43.11 -20.68 3.51
N PRO A 338 -42.91 -19.88 4.58
CA PRO A 338 -43.99 -19.57 5.49
C PRO A 338 -45.14 -18.97 4.68
N SER A 339 -46.28 -19.63 4.74
CA SER A 339 -47.55 -19.10 4.28
C SER A 339 -47.99 -18.05 5.27
N ASP A 340 -47.86 -16.77 4.91
CA ASP A 340 -48.65 -15.67 5.44
C ASP A 340 -48.84 -14.62 4.34
#